data_AF-A0A6H1NLW7-F1
#
_entry.id   AF-A0A6H1NLW7-F1
#
_cell.length_a   1.000
_cell.length_b   1.000
_cell.length_c   1.000
_cell.angle_alpha   90.00
_cell.angle_beta   90.00
_cell.angle_gamma   90.00
#
_symmetry.space_group_name_H-M   'P 1'
#
loop_
_entity.id
_entity.type
_entity.pdbx_description
1 polymer ?
#
loop_
_entity_poly.entity_id
_entity_poly.type
_entity_poly.pdbx_seq_one_letter_code
_entity_poly.pdbx_strand_id
1 'polypeptide(L)'
;MVSITAEMVAAAEAEVTEAEQARAVAEEALMESPNSTLRAQELAGALRRVAQGRTNVRELREERERQVSAERAAATREELEKAAGKEITAAGRALKSAREELESAAVAAQAGLVALMRAAEAHDALVQQHAESLAGMGLDVGGDSGGASSFQGWTVKARGTAYRTAGSASVLACVAHRVAEARLEYPSVMVGMLEYNMGRVVPEEREDGLFGKLPAPGRRVFPEVPRLRVGG
;
A
#
# COMPACT_ATOMS: atom_id res chain seq x y z
N MET A 1 46.94 15.86 -10.41
CA MET A 1 46.04 15.92 -9.26
C MET A 1 46.17 14.61 -8.52
N VAL A 2 46.58 14.60 -7.25
CA VAL A 2 46.79 13.35 -6.48
C VAL A 2 45.42 12.84 -6.03
N SER A 3 45.08 11.58 -6.34
CA SER A 3 43.82 10.97 -5.90
C SER A 3 43.93 10.60 -4.42
N ILE A 4 42.99 11.04 -3.59
CA ILE A 4 42.93 10.66 -2.18
C ILE A 4 42.25 9.30 -2.09
N THR A 5 42.95 8.29 -1.56
CA THR A 5 42.40 6.94 -1.39
C THR A 5 41.77 6.78 -0.01
N ALA A 6 40.92 5.75 0.14
CA ALA A 6 40.36 5.38 1.46
C ALA A 6 41.46 4.99 2.45
N GLU A 7 42.56 4.40 1.97
CA GLU A 7 43.72 4.02 2.78
C GLU A 7 44.47 5.24 3.33
N MET A 8 44.56 6.33 2.56
CA MET A 8 45.16 7.59 3.03
C MET A 8 44.33 8.25 4.14
N VAL A 9 43.00 8.19 4.05
CA VAL A 9 42.10 8.68 5.11
C VAL A 9 42.24 7.81 6.37
N ALA A 10 42.27 6.48 6.20
CA ALA A 10 42.44 5.54 7.31
C ALA A 10 43.80 5.68 8.01
N ALA A 11 44.88 5.91 7.25
CA ALA A 11 46.21 6.16 7.81
C ALA A 11 46.25 7.46 8.63
N ALA A 12 45.67 8.54 8.11
CA ALA A 12 45.59 9.81 8.85
C ALA A 12 44.74 9.71 10.13
N GLU A 13 43.66 8.91 10.11
CA GLU A 13 42.85 8.63 11.30
C GLU A 13 43.61 7.82 12.35
N ALA A 14 44.44 6.87 11.92
CA ALA A 14 45.32 6.13 12.81
C ALA A 14 46.38 7.04 13.46
N GLU A 15 47.00 7.94 12.69
CA GLU A 15 47.95 8.93 13.21
C GLU A 15 47.33 9.90 14.23
N VAL A 16 46.07 10.32 14.01
CA VAL A 16 45.34 11.13 15.00
C VAL A 16 45.08 10.35 16.28
N THR A 17 44.72 9.08 16.16
CA THR A 17 44.49 8.19 17.30
C THR A 17 45.76 8.02 18.13
N GLU A 18 46.90 7.80 17.48
CA GLU A 18 48.21 7.72 18.15
C GLU A 18 48.59 9.06 18.81
N ALA A 19 48.34 10.19 18.14
CA ALA A 19 48.59 11.52 18.71
C ALA A 19 47.70 11.82 19.93
N GLU A 20 46.45 11.34 19.93
CA GLU A 20 45.53 11.48 21.07
C GLU A 20 45.97 10.63 22.27
N GLN A 21 46.48 9.43 22.03
CA GLN A 21 47.09 8.60 23.09
C GLN A 21 48.33 9.29 23.68
N ALA A 22 49.21 9.83 22.83
CA ALA A 22 50.39 10.58 23.29
C ALA A 22 50.01 11.85 24.07
N ARG A 23 48.90 12.52 23.71
CA ARG A 23 48.35 13.65 24.47
C ARG A 23 47.90 13.22 25.86
N ALA A 24 47.16 12.11 25.98
CA ALA A 24 46.68 11.59 27.26
C ALA A 24 47.85 11.25 28.21
N VAL A 25 48.89 10.60 27.70
CA VAL A 25 50.11 10.30 28.47
C VAL A 25 50.83 11.58 28.94
N ALA A 26 50.95 12.59 28.08
CA ALA A 26 51.55 13.88 28.45
C ALA A 26 50.71 14.67 29.46
N GLU A 27 49.37 14.50 29.41
CA GLU A 27 48.42 15.11 30.34
C GLU A 27 48.55 14.50 31.74
N GLU A 28 48.58 13.17 31.84
CA GLU A 28 48.84 12.44 33.09
C GLU A 28 50.20 12.81 33.71
N ALA A 29 51.27 12.83 32.90
CA ALA A 29 52.61 13.18 33.37
C ALA A 29 52.71 14.63 33.89
N LEU A 30 51.89 15.56 33.37
CA LEU A 30 51.80 16.92 33.90
C LEU A 30 51.00 16.96 35.21
N MET A 31 49.94 16.17 35.35
CA MET A 31 49.18 16.08 36.62
C MET A 31 50.05 15.54 37.77
N GLU A 32 50.94 14.57 37.49
CA GLU A 32 51.90 14.04 38.46
C GLU A 32 53.00 15.06 38.83
N SER A 33 53.25 16.06 37.98
CA SER A 33 54.27 17.09 38.20
C SER A 33 53.81 18.48 37.72
N PRO A 34 52.85 19.12 38.42
CA PRO A 34 52.14 20.30 37.92
C PRO A 34 53.01 21.53 37.65
N ASN A 35 54.13 21.65 38.38
CA ASN A 35 55.04 22.79 38.27
C ASN A 35 56.18 22.57 37.26
N SER A 36 56.19 21.44 36.53
CA SER A 36 57.23 21.11 35.56
C SER A 36 57.01 21.84 34.22
N THR A 37 57.90 22.77 33.91
CA THR A 37 57.91 23.49 32.62
C THR A 37 58.15 22.58 31.43
N LEU A 38 58.96 21.52 31.59
CA LEU A 38 59.22 20.53 30.54
C LEU A 38 57.94 19.75 30.19
N ARG A 39 57.21 19.24 31.19
CA ARG A 39 55.96 18.50 30.97
C ARG A 39 54.87 19.37 30.33
N ALA A 40 54.81 20.64 30.69
CA ALA A 40 53.90 21.60 30.07
C ALA A 40 54.23 21.83 28.58
N GLN A 41 55.52 21.87 28.21
CA GLN A 41 55.94 21.97 26.81
C GLN A 41 55.63 20.70 26.01
N GLU A 42 55.83 19.52 26.59
CA GLU A 42 55.48 18.23 25.98
C GLU A 42 53.99 18.13 25.68
N LEU A 43 53.13 18.49 26.65
CA LEU A 43 51.68 18.54 26.46
C LEU A 43 51.27 19.56 25.38
N ALA A 44 51.86 20.76 25.39
CA ALA A 44 51.60 21.77 24.36
C ALA A 44 52.03 21.32 22.95
N GLY A 45 53.08 20.48 22.85
CA GLY A 45 53.50 19.85 21.60
C GLY A 45 52.55 18.74 21.14
N ALA A 46 52.04 17.93 22.07
CA ALA A 46 51.05 16.89 21.79
C ALA A 46 49.69 17.49 21.36
N LEU A 47 49.22 18.54 22.04
CA LEU A 47 48.00 19.27 21.69
C LEU A 47 48.07 19.87 20.28
N ARG A 48 49.21 20.46 19.90
CA ARG A 48 49.42 20.97 18.54
C ARG A 48 49.37 19.86 17.48
N ARG A 49 49.99 18.71 17.75
CA ARG A 49 49.96 17.55 16.84
C ARG A 49 48.55 16.99 16.67
N VAL A 50 47.78 16.85 17.75
CA VAL A 50 46.36 16.43 17.69
C VAL A 50 45.52 17.43 16.89
N ALA A 51 45.69 18.73 17.13
CA ALA A 51 44.95 19.76 16.42
C ALA A 51 45.25 19.75 14.91
N GLN A 52 46.53 19.63 14.54
CA GLN A 52 46.95 19.52 13.13
C GLN A 52 46.44 18.24 12.48
N GLY A 53 46.55 17.10 13.15
CA GLY A 53 46.07 15.82 12.65
C GLY A 53 44.56 15.79 12.42
N ARG A 54 43.76 16.33 13.36
CA ARG A 54 42.30 16.42 13.21
C ARG A 54 41.89 17.29 12.03
N THR A 55 42.57 18.40 11.80
CA THR A 55 42.34 19.26 10.63
C THR A 55 42.67 18.52 9.34
N ASN A 56 43.83 17.83 9.29
CA ASN A 56 44.26 17.07 8.11
C ASN A 56 43.28 15.92 7.77
N VAL A 57 42.84 15.13 8.76
CA VAL A 57 41.85 14.07 8.55
C VAL A 57 40.53 14.62 8.01
N ARG A 58 40.06 15.74 8.56
CA ARG A 58 38.83 16.39 8.10
C ARG A 58 38.95 16.83 6.64
N GLU A 59 40.05 17.48 6.26
CA GLU A 59 40.29 17.91 4.89
C GLU A 59 40.38 16.73 3.93
N LEU A 60 41.04 15.64 4.32
CA LEU A 60 41.13 14.41 3.54
C LEU A 60 39.75 13.72 3.36
N ARG A 61 38.92 13.72 4.40
CA ARG A 61 37.53 13.21 4.31
C ARG A 61 36.68 14.06 3.37
N GLU A 62 36.69 15.37 3.53
CA GLU A 62 35.92 16.30 2.70
C GLU A 62 36.35 16.21 1.22
N GLU A 63 37.64 16.07 0.95
CA GLU A 63 38.18 15.92 -0.41
C GLU A 63 37.83 14.54 -1.01
N ARG A 64 37.90 13.47 -0.21
CA ARG A 64 37.49 12.12 -0.65
C ARG A 64 36.00 12.08 -0.97
N GLU A 65 35.17 12.71 -0.15
CA GLU A 65 33.73 12.77 -0.36
C GLU A 65 33.39 13.58 -1.62
N ARG A 66 34.10 14.70 -1.85
CA ARG A 66 34.01 15.45 -3.11
C ARG A 66 34.40 14.60 -4.32
N GLN A 67 35.50 13.84 -4.27
CA GLN A 67 35.92 12.95 -5.36
C GLN A 67 34.90 11.84 -5.63
N VAL A 68 34.41 11.17 -4.59
CA VAL A 68 33.38 10.11 -4.73
C VAL A 68 32.06 10.67 -5.26
N SER A 69 31.67 11.87 -4.82
CA SER A 69 30.46 12.53 -5.33
C SER A 69 30.60 12.92 -6.80
N ALA A 70 31.78 13.39 -7.23
CA ALA A 70 32.07 13.72 -8.61
C ALA A 70 32.13 12.46 -9.50
N GLU A 71 32.70 11.35 -9.00
CA GLU A 71 32.69 10.05 -9.67
C GLU A 71 31.26 9.51 -9.85
N ARG A 72 30.41 9.64 -8.82
CA ARG A 72 28.99 9.25 -8.91
C ARG A 72 28.18 10.14 -9.85
N ALA A 73 28.48 11.43 -9.91
CA ALA A 73 27.85 12.38 -10.82
C ALA A 73 28.31 12.19 -12.29
N ALA A 74 29.52 11.68 -12.48
CA ALA A 74 30.09 11.38 -13.80
C ALA A 74 29.77 9.94 -14.28
N ALA A 75 29.25 9.08 -13.40
CA ALA A 75 28.87 7.71 -13.75
C ALA A 75 27.81 7.72 -14.86
N THR A 76 28.08 6.97 -15.91
CA THR A 76 27.16 6.86 -17.03
C THR A 76 25.92 6.06 -16.62
N ARG A 77 24.81 6.29 -17.32
CA ARG A 77 23.57 5.53 -17.12
C ARG A 77 23.80 4.01 -17.20
N GLU A 78 24.67 3.57 -18.10
CA GLU A 78 25.01 2.16 -18.29
C GLU A 78 25.75 1.57 -17.07
N GLU A 79 26.62 2.34 -16.42
CA GLU A 79 27.31 1.93 -15.20
C GLU A 79 26.35 1.84 -13.99
N LEU A 80 25.39 2.78 -13.91
CA LEU A 80 24.33 2.76 -12.90
C LEU A 80 23.38 1.56 -13.10
N GLU A 81 22.96 1.29 -14.34
CA GLU A 81 22.11 0.15 -14.69
C GLU A 81 22.83 -1.19 -14.44
N LYS A 82 24.14 -1.27 -14.70
CA LYS A 82 24.95 -2.44 -14.38
C LYS A 82 25.08 -2.67 -12.87
N ALA A 83 25.28 -1.60 -12.09
CA ALA A 83 25.32 -1.67 -10.63
C ALA A 83 23.96 -2.10 -10.04
N ALA A 84 22.86 -1.60 -10.60
CA ALA A 84 21.49 -1.94 -10.20
C ALA A 84 20.94 -3.22 -10.85
N GLY A 85 21.71 -3.89 -11.73
CA GLY A 85 21.19 -4.95 -12.61
C GLY A 85 20.52 -6.12 -11.88
N LYS A 86 21.01 -6.49 -10.69
CA LYS A 86 20.38 -7.53 -9.85
C LYS A 86 19.01 -7.07 -9.31
N GLU A 87 18.90 -5.83 -8.85
CA GLU A 87 17.66 -5.25 -8.35
C GLU A 87 16.65 -5.05 -9.47
N ILE A 88 17.09 -4.54 -10.63
CA ILE A 88 16.24 -4.39 -11.82
C ILE A 88 15.68 -5.74 -12.27
N THR A 89 16.51 -6.79 -12.29
CA THR A 89 16.06 -8.15 -12.67
C THR A 89 15.09 -8.73 -11.63
N ALA A 90 15.35 -8.52 -10.35
CA ALA A 90 14.45 -8.95 -9.28
C ALA A 90 13.10 -8.23 -9.36
N ALA A 91 13.11 -6.90 -9.53
CA ALA A 91 11.92 -6.08 -9.73
C ALA A 91 11.14 -6.51 -10.97
N GLY A 92 11.82 -6.74 -12.10
CA GLY A 92 11.19 -7.20 -13.34
C GLY A 92 10.46 -8.54 -13.15
N ARG A 93 11.06 -9.50 -12.45
CA ARG A 93 10.42 -10.78 -12.13
C ARG A 93 9.23 -10.62 -11.18
N ALA A 94 9.39 -9.83 -10.12
CA ALA A 94 8.33 -9.59 -9.15
C ALA A 94 7.12 -8.90 -9.79
N LEU A 95 7.34 -7.85 -10.60
CA LEU A 95 6.28 -7.13 -11.31
C LEU A 95 5.60 -8.01 -12.36
N LYS A 96 6.35 -8.87 -13.06
CA LYS A 96 5.78 -9.83 -14.00
C LYS A 96 4.84 -10.82 -13.29
N SER A 97 5.29 -11.42 -12.18
CA SER A 97 4.45 -12.34 -11.38
C SER A 97 3.19 -11.63 -10.88
N ALA A 98 3.33 -10.44 -10.29
CA ALA A 98 2.20 -9.67 -9.78
C ALA A 98 1.18 -9.32 -10.89
N ARG A 99 1.66 -9.03 -12.11
CA ARG A 99 0.80 -8.81 -13.26
C ARG A 99 0.03 -10.07 -13.65
N GLU A 100 0.71 -11.21 -13.77
CA GLU A 100 0.08 -12.50 -14.13
C GLU A 100 -0.94 -12.93 -13.07
N GLU A 101 -0.64 -12.71 -11.78
CA GLU A 101 -1.57 -12.94 -10.68
C GLU A 101 -2.81 -12.05 -10.76
N LEU A 102 -2.63 -10.76 -11.05
CA LEU A 102 -3.74 -9.82 -11.23
C LEU A 102 -4.62 -10.20 -12.43
N GLU A 103 -4.02 -10.55 -13.56
CA GLU A 103 -4.73 -10.99 -14.76
C GLU A 103 -5.52 -12.28 -14.48
N SER A 104 -4.92 -13.25 -13.79
CA SER A 104 -5.60 -14.49 -13.38
C SER A 104 -6.78 -14.23 -12.44
N ALA A 105 -6.59 -13.35 -11.44
CA ALA A 105 -7.66 -12.95 -10.53
C ALA A 105 -8.80 -12.23 -11.26
N ALA A 106 -8.49 -11.38 -12.25
CA ALA A 106 -9.48 -10.71 -13.08
C ALA A 106 -10.30 -11.71 -13.90
N VAL A 107 -9.67 -12.72 -14.50
CA VAL A 107 -10.37 -13.80 -15.23
C VAL A 107 -11.31 -14.58 -14.30
N ALA A 108 -10.84 -14.93 -13.10
CA ALA A 108 -11.66 -15.62 -12.10
C ALA A 108 -12.86 -14.76 -11.66
N ALA A 109 -12.64 -13.45 -11.46
CA ALA A 109 -13.71 -12.51 -11.13
C ALA A 109 -14.72 -12.42 -12.28
N GLN A 110 -14.29 -12.28 -13.53
CA GLN A 110 -15.18 -12.26 -14.70
C GLN A 110 -16.04 -13.53 -14.78
N ALA A 111 -15.44 -14.70 -14.61
CA ALA A 111 -16.17 -15.97 -14.61
C ALA A 111 -17.22 -16.03 -13.48
N GLY A 112 -16.85 -15.57 -12.27
CA GLY A 112 -17.76 -15.47 -11.14
C GLY A 112 -18.92 -14.50 -11.38
N LEU A 113 -18.66 -13.34 -11.97
CA LEU A 113 -19.69 -12.35 -12.32
C LEU A 113 -20.64 -12.87 -13.39
N VAL A 114 -20.13 -13.58 -14.41
CA VAL A 114 -20.98 -14.23 -15.42
C VAL A 114 -21.87 -15.29 -14.78
N ALA A 115 -21.33 -16.11 -13.88
CA ALA A 115 -22.12 -17.11 -13.15
C ALA A 115 -23.20 -16.46 -12.27
N LEU A 116 -22.87 -15.37 -11.59
CA LEU A 116 -23.81 -14.56 -10.81
C LEU A 116 -24.95 -14.01 -11.68
N MET A 117 -24.63 -13.44 -12.84
CA MET A 117 -25.64 -12.90 -13.76
C MET A 117 -26.56 -14.00 -14.29
N ARG A 118 -26.02 -15.16 -14.67
CA ARG A 118 -26.82 -16.31 -15.10
C ARG A 118 -27.75 -16.82 -14.00
N ALA A 119 -27.28 -16.85 -12.75
CA ALA A 119 -28.12 -17.23 -11.61
C ALA A 119 -29.25 -16.21 -11.38
N ALA A 120 -28.97 -14.91 -11.53
CA ALA A 120 -29.99 -13.86 -11.45
C ALA A 120 -31.02 -13.97 -12.58
N GLU A 121 -30.58 -14.20 -13.82
CA GLU A 121 -31.46 -14.42 -14.97
C GLU A 121 -32.36 -15.66 -14.80
N ALA A 122 -31.80 -16.76 -14.32
CA ALA A 122 -32.55 -17.98 -14.05
C ALA A 122 -33.59 -17.79 -12.93
N HIS A 123 -33.22 -17.06 -11.87
CA HIS A 123 -34.15 -16.67 -10.81
C HIS A 123 -35.30 -15.83 -11.38
N ASP A 124 -34.99 -14.79 -12.15
CA ASP A 124 -35.99 -13.88 -12.69
C ASP A 124 -36.93 -14.59 -13.69
N ALA A 125 -36.40 -15.53 -14.49
CA ALA A 125 -37.20 -16.37 -15.38
C ALA A 125 -38.21 -17.23 -14.60
N LEU A 126 -37.81 -17.82 -13.46
CA LEU A 126 -38.74 -18.58 -12.60
C LEU A 126 -39.82 -17.68 -12.00
N VAL A 127 -39.45 -16.50 -11.50
CA VAL A 127 -40.42 -15.53 -10.97
C VAL A 127 -41.40 -15.10 -12.06
N GLN A 128 -40.90 -14.79 -13.26
CA GLN A 128 -41.74 -14.43 -14.40
C GLN A 128 -42.71 -15.56 -14.76
N GLN A 129 -42.19 -16.77 -14.98
CA GLN A 129 -42.99 -17.93 -15.38
C GLN A 129 -44.14 -18.20 -14.39
N HIS A 130 -43.84 -18.16 -13.09
CA HIS A 130 -44.85 -18.39 -12.07
C HIS A 130 -45.81 -17.21 -11.89
N ALA A 131 -45.34 -15.97 -12.05
CA ALA A 131 -46.21 -14.80 -12.01
C ALA A 131 -47.24 -14.83 -13.14
N GLU A 132 -46.78 -15.13 -14.37
CA GLU A 132 -47.65 -15.25 -15.53
C GLU A 132 -48.64 -16.41 -15.38
N SER A 133 -48.18 -17.55 -14.87
CA SER A 133 -49.04 -18.72 -14.63
C SER A 133 -50.15 -18.42 -13.62
N LEU A 134 -49.82 -17.80 -12.48
CA LEU A 134 -50.80 -17.48 -11.44
C LEU A 134 -51.77 -16.37 -11.89
N ALA A 135 -51.25 -15.33 -12.53
CA ALA A 135 -52.08 -14.26 -13.10
C ALA A 135 -53.05 -14.82 -14.17
N GLY A 136 -52.59 -15.76 -15.00
CA GLY A 136 -53.43 -16.45 -15.99
C GLY A 136 -54.53 -17.32 -15.39
N MET A 137 -54.39 -17.74 -14.13
CA MET A 137 -55.43 -18.42 -13.35
C MET A 137 -56.39 -17.44 -12.65
N GLY A 138 -56.20 -16.13 -12.81
CA GLY A 138 -56.98 -15.09 -12.15
C GLY A 138 -56.55 -14.80 -10.71
N LEU A 139 -55.36 -15.26 -10.29
CA LEU A 139 -54.82 -15.01 -8.95
C LEU A 139 -53.86 -13.81 -8.97
N ASP A 140 -54.34 -12.67 -8.48
CA ASP A 140 -53.52 -11.47 -8.28
C ASP A 140 -52.73 -11.53 -6.96
N VAL A 141 -51.78 -10.61 -6.78
CA VAL A 141 -50.92 -10.54 -5.58
C VAL A 141 -51.64 -9.98 -4.33
N GLY A 142 -52.96 -9.80 -4.37
CA GLY A 142 -53.77 -9.31 -3.26
C GLY A 142 -53.92 -10.33 -2.13
N GLY A 143 -53.90 -11.64 -2.46
CA GLY A 143 -53.96 -12.74 -1.50
C GLY A 143 -52.60 -13.33 -1.11
N ASP A 144 -52.66 -14.50 -0.46
CA ASP A 144 -51.46 -15.27 -0.05
C ASP A 144 -50.74 -15.95 -1.22
N SER A 145 -51.44 -16.12 -2.35
CA SER A 145 -50.88 -16.69 -3.57
C SER A 145 -51.34 -15.90 -4.78
N GLY A 146 -50.42 -15.55 -5.67
CA GLY A 146 -50.76 -14.84 -6.89
C GLY A 146 -49.55 -14.29 -7.63
N GLY A 147 -49.80 -13.79 -8.83
CA GLY A 147 -48.79 -13.26 -9.72
C GLY A 147 -49.13 -11.85 -10.20
N ALA A 148 -48.11 -11.01 -10.36
CA ALA A 148 -48.27 -9.68 -10.95
C ALA A 148 -47.04 -9.29 -11.76
N SER A 149 -47.27 -8.50 -12.80
CA SER A 149 -46.26 -7.78 -13.55
C SER A 149 -46.39 -6.28 -13.28
N SER A 150 -45.26 -5.59 -13.25
CA SER A 150 -45.19 -4.14 -13.08
C SER A 150 -44.01 -3.58 -13.88
N PHE A 151 -43.90 -2.26 -13.97
CA PHE A 151 -42.68 -1.62 -14.48
C PHE A 151 -41.43 -2.04 -13.70
N GLN A 152 -41.60 -2.38 -12.41
CA GLN A 152 -40.56 -2.87 -11.53
C GLN A 152 -40.30 -4.39 -11.65
N GLY A 153 -40.81 -5.04 -12.70
CA GLY A 153 -40.64 -6.47 -12.95
C GLY A 153 -41.78 -7.31 -12.40
N TRP A 154 -41.51 -8.59 -12.16
CA TRP A 154 -42.52 -9.57 -11.77
C TRP A 154 -42.45 -9.88 -10.27
N THR A 155 -43.62 -10.16 -9.71
CA THR A 155 -43.77 -10.59 -8.32
C THR A 155 -44.63 -11.84 -8.27
N VAL A 156 -44.18 -12.81 -7.47
CA VAL A 156 -44.94 -14.01 -7.10
C VAL A 156 -45.14 -14.01 -5.61
N LYS A 157 -46.37 -14.19 -5.16
CA LYS A 157 -46.66 -14.62 -3.79
C LYS A 157 -46.99 -16.10 -3.82
N ALA A 158 -46.39 -16.86 -2.91
CA ALA A 158 -46.69 -18.27 -2.71
C ALA A 158 -46.80 -18.53 -1.21
N ARG A 159 -48.02 -18.81 -0.73
CA ARG A 159 -48.32 -19.08 0.69
C ARG A 159 -47.81 -17.98 1.63
N GLY A 160 -48.02 -16.73 1.25
CA GLY A 160 -47.64 -15.55 2.04
C GLY A 160 -46.19 -15.07 1.82
N THR A 161 -45.33 -15.87 1.20
CA THR A 161 -43.95 -15.46 0.86
C THR A 161 -43.92 -14.77 -0.50
N ALA A 162 -43.36 -13.56 -0.55
CA ALA A 162 -43.15 -12.84 -1.80
C ALA A 162 -41.78 -13.16 -2.40
N TYR A 163 -41.73 -13.27 -3.72
CA TYR A 163 -40.52 -13.38 -4.53
C TYR A 163 -40.59 -12.32 -5.62
N ARG A 164 -39.55 -11.50 -5.75
CA ARG A 164 -39.51 -10.42 -6.74
C ARG A 164 -38.31 -10.56 -7.64
N THR A 165 -38.45 -10.19 -8.91
CA THR A 165 -37.28 -10.15 -9.80
C THR A 165 -36.17 -9.26 -9.23
N ALA A 166 -34.94 -9.70 -9.40
CA ALA A 166 -33.75 -9.03 -8.88
C ALA A 166 -33.13 -8.11 -9.94
N GLY A 167 -33.12 -8.51 -11.22
CA GLY A 167 -32.41 -7.84 -12.30
C GLY A 167 -30.91 -8.11 -12.23
N SER A 168 -30.35 -8.71 -13.29
CA SER A 168 -28.93 -9.11 -13.32
C SER A 168 -27.96 -7.95 -13.07
N ALA A 169 -28.26 -6.75 -13.59
CA ALA A 169 -27.47 -5.54 -13.35
C ALA A 169 -27.50 -5.08 -11.89
N SER A 170 -28.68 -5.13 -11.24
CA SER A 170 -28.82 -4.76 -9.83
C SER A 170 -28.15 -5.77 -8.90
N VAL A 171 -28.21 -7.07 -9.22
CA VAL A 171 -27.47 -8.11 -8.48
C VAL A 171 -25.96 -7.88 -8.59
N LEU A 172 -25.47 -7.57 -9.80
CA LEU A 172 -24.07 -7.23 -10.03
C LEU A 172 -23.64 -6.00 -9.20
N ALA A 173 -24.41 -4.92 -9.26
CA ALA A 173 -24.15 -3.69 -8.53
C ALA A 173 -24.14 -3.92 -7.00
N CYS A 174 -25.09 -4.70 -6.48
CA CYS A 174 -25.16 -5.04 -5.05
C CYS A 174 -23.92 -5.81 -4.57
N VAL A 175 -23.48 -6.84 -5.30
CA VAL A 175 -22.29 -7.60 -4.90
C VAL A 175 -21.02 -6.73 -5.03
N ALA A 176 -20.91 -5.96 -6.11
CA ALA A 176 -19.79 -5.04 -6.32
C ALA A 176 -19.74 -3.96 -5.23
N HIS A 177 -20.88 -3.39 -4.83
CA HIS A 177 -21.00 -2.41 -3.76
C HIS A 177 -20.44 -2.95 -2.44
N ARG A 178 -20.89 -4.13 -2.01
CA ARG A 178 -20.43 -4.76 -0.75
C ARG A 178 -18.93 -5.05 -0.75
N VAL A 179 -18.38 -5.45 -1.90
CA VAL A 179 -16.92 -5.64 -2.04
C VAL A 179 -16.20 -4.29 -2.00
N ALA A 180 -16.71 -3.28 -2.69
CA ALA A 180 -16.14 -1.94 -2.72
C ALA A 180 -16.11 -1.31 -1.32
N GLU A 181 -17.21 -1.34 -0.58
CA GLU A 181 -17.27 -0.87 0.81
C GLU A 181 -16.24 -1.57 1.72
N ALA A 182 -16.00 -2.86 1.51
CA ALA A 182 -15.06 -3.62 2.33
C ALA A 182 -13.59 -3.39 1.94
N ARG A 183 -13.31 -3.02 0.69
CA ARG A 183 -11.95 -3.07 0.10
C ARG A 183 -11.42 -1.75 -0.40
N LEU A 184 -12.24 -0.70 -0.52
CA LEU A 184 -11.84 0.65 -0.92
C LEU A 184 -11.77 1.58 0.29
N GLU A 185 -10.85 2.55 0.21
CA GLU A 185 -10.67 3.56 1.26
C GLU A 185 -11.86 4.52 1.29
N TYR A 186 -12.27 4.95 2.48
CA TYR A 186 -13.32 5.93 2.64
C TYR A 186 -12.75 7.36 2.68
N PRO A 187 -13.31 8.32 1.92
CA PRO A 187 -14.45 8.21 1.02
C PRO A 187 -14.07 7.70 -0.38
N SER A 188 -14.94 6.88 -0.99
CA SER A 188 -14.78 6.39 -2.37
C SER A 188 -15.99 6.74 -3.22
N VAL A 189 -15.76 7.48 -4.32
CA VAL A 189 -16.82 7.81 -5.32
C VAL A 189 -17.41 6.54 -5.93
N MET A 190 -16.62 5.48 -6.08
CA MET A 190 -17.07 4.20 -6.63
C MET A 190 -18.15 3.55 -5.76
N VAL A 191 -18.01 3.65 -4.43
CA VAL A 191 -19.01 3.12 -3.50
C VAL A 191 -20.35 3.82 -3.73
N GLY A 192 -20.39 5.16 -3.72
CA GLY A 192 -21.62 5.90 -3.96
C GLY A 192 -22.23 5.68 -5.36
N MET A 193 -21.40 5.53 -6.40
CA MET A 193 -21.91 5.17 -7.74
C MET A 193 -22.55 3.78 -7.76
N LEU A 194 -21.94 2.80 -7.09
CA LEU A 194 -22.50 1.45 -7.03
C LEU A 194 -23.80 1.42 -6.22
N GLU A 195 -23.85 2.13 -5.09
CA GLU A 195 -25.05 2.29 -4.25
C GLU A 195 -26.24 2.81 -5.08
N TYR A 196 -26.04 3.89 -5.85
CA TYR A 196 -27.08 4.42 -6.74
C TYR A 196 -27.57 3.40 -7.79
N ASN A 197 -26.69 2.52 -8.27
CA ASN A 197 -27.00 1.52 -9.29
C ASN A 197 -27.56 0.21 -8.71
N MET A 198 -27.59 0.03 -7.38
CA MET A 198 -28.17 -1.17 -6.76
C MET A 198 -29.66 -1.32 -7.07
N GLY A 199 -30.37 -0.22 -7.34
CA GLY A 199 -31.74 -0.25 -7.85
C GLY A 199 -32.67 -1.08 -6.97
N ARG A 200 -33.18 -2.21 -7.48
CA ARG A 200 -34.15 -3.09 -6.78
C ARG A 200 -33.49 -4.01 -5.75
N VAL A 201 -32.16 -4.03 -5.66
CA VAL A 201 -31.40 -4.94 -4.79
C VAL A 201 -30.66 -4.12 -3.74
N VAL A 202 -31.41 -3.47 -2.86
CA VAL A 202 -30.93 -2.99 -1.56
C VAL A 202 -31.27 -4.06 -0.53
N PRO A 203 -30.31 -4.91 -0.11
CA PRO A 203 -30.59 -6.10 0.71
C PRO A 203 -31.37 -5.79 1.99
N GLU A 204 -31.12 -4.65 2.61
CA GLU A 204 -31.73 -4.18 3.85
C GLU A 204 -33.20 -3.76 3.67
N GLU A 205 -33.61 -3.42 2.44
CA GLU A 205 -34.93 -2.86 2.13
C GLU A 205 -35.85 -3.87 1.40
N ARG A 206 -35.31 -5.04 1.01
CA ARG A 206 -36.08 -6.06 0.29
C ARG A 206 -36.92 -6.91 1.22
N GLU A 207 -38.25 -6.83 1.07
CA GLU A 207 -39.23 -7.65 1.80
C GLU A 207 -39.04 -9.17 1.60
N ASP A 208 -38.49 -9.61 0.46
CA ASP A 208 -38.25 -11.03 0.18
C ASP A 208 -36.93 -11.56 0.76
N GLY A 209 -36.13 -10.70 1.39
CA GLY A 209 -34.89 -11.07 2.07
C GLY A 209 -33.79 -11.59 1.15
N LEU A 210 -33.90 -11.40 -0.17
CA LEU A 210 -32.87 -11.79 -1.12
C LEU A 210 -31.54 -11.10 -0.77
N PHE A 211 -30.48 -11.90 -0.57
CA PHE A 211 -29.17 -11.47 -0.07
C PHE A 211 -29.11 -10.91 1.36
N GLY A 212 -30.23 -10.84 2.10
CA GLY A 212 -30.24 -10.36 3.49
C GLY A 212 -29.39 -11.20 4.46
N LYS A 213 -29.02 -12.43 4.08
CA LYS A 213 -28.13 -13.33 4.84
C LYS A 213 -26.74 -13.51 4.21
N LEU A 214 -26.40 -12.70 3.20
CA LEU A 214 -25.11 -12.82 2.53
C LEU A 214 -23.99 -12.35 3.49
N PRO A 215 -22.94 -13.16 3.75
CA PRO A 215 -21.87 -12.78 4.65
C PRO A 215 -21.14 -11.53 4.14
N ALA A 216 -20.68 -10.68 5.06
CA ALA A 216 -19.90 -9.50 4.72
C ALA A 216 -18.48 -9.90 4.23
N PRO A 217 -17.96 -9.28 3.14
CA PRO A 217 -16.58 -9.51 2.73
C PRO A 217 -15.57 -9.05 3.79
N GLY A 218 -14.39 -9.66 3.80
CA GLY A 218 -13.30 -9.30 4.70
C GLY A 218 -12.83 -7.86 4.51
N ARG A 219 -13.01 -7.01 5.54
CA ARG A 219 -12.67 -5.59 5.49
C ARG A 219 -11.16 -5.36 5.51
N ARG A 220 -10.69 -4.43 4.69
CA ARG A 220 -9.33 -3.89 4.78
C ARG A 220 -9.30 -2.77 5.81
N VAL A 221 -8.31 -2.80 6.70
CA VAL A 221 -8.03 -1.68 7.61
C VAL A 221 -7.15 -0.68 6.85
N PHE A 222 -7.64 0.54 6.69
CA PHE A 222 -6.87 1.65 6.14
C PHE A 222 -6.22 2.43 7.29
N PRO A 223 -4.98 2.93 7.12
CA PRO A 223 -4.42 3.87 8.09
C PRO A 223 -5.35 5.10 8.21
N GLU A 224 -5.59 5.58 9.42
CA GLU A 224 -6.41 6.79 9.61
C GLU A 224 -5.79 7.96 8.83
N VAL A 225 -6.58 8.58 7.94
CA VAL A 225 -6.18 9.84 7.30
C VAL A 225 -6.00 10.87 8.42
N PRO A 226 -4.82 11.51 8.55
CA PRO A 226 -4.62 12.54 9.57
C PRO A 226 -5.73 13.58 9.44
N ARG A 227 -6.47 13.82 10.54
CA ARG A 227 -7.52 14.84 10.55
C ARG A 227 -6.90 16.14 10.03
N LEU A 228 -7.41 16.65 8.90
CA LEU A 228 -7.14 18.01 8.49
C LEU A 228 -7.48 18.88 9.68
N ARG A 229 -6.47 19.49 10.32
CA ARG A 229 -6.72 20.58 11.26
C ARG A 229 -7.48 21.61 10.46
N VAL A 230 -8.79 21.71 10.67
CA VAL A 230 -9.57 22.85 10.22
C VAL A 230 -8.98 24.01 11.01
N GLY A 231 -8.11 24.77 10.36
CA GLY A 231 -7.55 26.00 10.91
C GLY A 231 -8.62 27.08 10.87
N GLY A 232 -8.85 27.71 12.01
CA GLY A 232 -9.80 28.82 12.20
C GLY A 232 -10.33 28.84 13.62
#